data_AF-A0A2S9FAE4-F1
#
_entry.id   AF-A0A2S9FAE4-F1
#
_cell.length_a   1.000
_cell.length_b   1.000
_cell.length_c   1.000
_cell.angle_alpha   90.00
_cell.angle_beta   90.00
_cell.angle_gamma   90.00
#
_symmetry.space_group_name_H-M   'P 1'
#
loop_
_entity.id
_entity.type
_entity.pdbx_description
1 polymer ?
#
loop_
_entity_poly.entity_id
_entity_poly.type
_entity_poly.pdbx_seq_one_letter_code
_entity_poly.pdbx_strand_id
1 'polypeptide(L)'
;QVRALLRCLAAHRGDAVSAAEEFDHWCHIHLRPWFVDHMRCDGDRLRRWAGGDIDLTRPLPSDLVVAAASADHTLRAAVEPYDRMLALPASLDVLQDRAKAAYASGWRPPVAAGPTREELATLCQEVGAAELAVVG
;
A
#
# COMPACT_ATOMS: atom_id res chain seq x y z
N GLN A 1 8.96 -12.56 7.40
CA GLN A 1 9.93 -13.23 6.51
C GLN A 1 11.11 -13.88 7.24
N VAL A 2 11.95 -13.14 7.99
CA VAL A 2 13.19 -13.70 8.60
C VAL A 2 12.93 -14.96 9.44
N ARG A 3 11.89 -14.95 10.30
CA ARG A 3 11.52 -16.12 11.10
C ARG A 3 11.13 -17.33 10.24
N ALA A 4 10.51 -17.12 9.07
CA ALA A 4 10.14 -18.21 8.17
C ALA A 4 11.37 -18.81 7.51
N LEU A 5 12.27 -17.97 6.98
CA LEU A 5 13.54 -18.41 6.41
C LEU A 5 14.36 -19.21 7.42
N LEU A 6 14.51 -18.72 8.66
CA LEU A 6 15.25 -19.42 9.70
C LEU A 6 14.63 -20.78 10.05
N ARG A 7 13.30 -20.91 10.02
CA ARG A 7 12.64 -22.21 10.21
C ARG A 7 12.96 -23.18 9.08
N CYS A 8 12.87 -22.77 7.83
CA CYS A 8 13.18 -23.63 6.68
C CYS A 8 14.66 -24.07 6.71
N LEU A 9 15.59 -23.15 6.99
CA LEU A 9 17.02 -23.47 7.16
C LEU A 9 17.28 -24.44 8.32
N ALA A 10 16.52 -24.32 9.41
CA ALA A 10 16.64 -25.24 10.54
C ALA A 10 16.06 -26.63 10.24
N ALA A 11 14.96 -26.70 9.48
CA ALA A 11 14.30 -27.95 9.08
C ALA A 11 15.14 -28.76 8.07
N HIS A 12 15.82 -28.08 7.13
CA HIS A 12 16.62 -28.69 6.07
C HIS A 12 18.13 -28.45 6.27
N ARG A 13 18.64 -28.73 7.47
CA ARG A 13 20.05 -28.48 7.79
C ARG A 13 20.97 -29.26 6.84
N GLY A 14 21.82 -28.54 6.12
CA GLY A 14 22.77 -29.13 5.17
C GLY A 14 22.20 -29.35 3.76
N ASP A 15 20.91 -29.08 3.55
CA ASP A 15 20.25 -29.10 2.25
C ASP A 15 19.66 -27.73 1.93
N ALA A 16 20.48 -26.89 1.31
CA ALA A 16 20.08 -25.53 0.95
C ALA A 16 19.00 -25.48 -0.14
N VAL A 17 18.89 -26.51 -0.99
CA VAL A 17 17.93 -26.55 -2.09
C VAL A 17 16.54 -26.77 -1.53
N SER A 18 16.34 -27.81 -0.71
CA SER A 18 15.06 -28.08 -0.06
C SER A 18 14.61 -26.92 0.85
N ALA A 19 15.55 -26.28 1.55
CA ALA A 19 15.26 -25.08 2.35
C ALA A 19 14.73 -23.91 1.48
N ALA A 20 15.33 -23.71 0.31
CA ALA A 20 14.94 -22.65 -0.62
C ALA A 20 13.56 -22.92 -1.24
N GLU A 21 13.27 -24.16 -1.63
CA GLU A 21 11.97 -24.55 -2.20
C GLU A 21 10.83 -24.37 -1.18
N GLU A 22 11.03 -24.79 0.08
CA GLU A 22 10.01 -24.58 1.11
C GLU A 22 9.79 -23.09 1.41
N PHE A 23 10.87 -22.31 1.45
CA PHE A 23 10.78 -20.88 1.68
C PHE A 23 10.11 -20.14 0.51
N ASP A 24 10.37 -20.55 -0.73
CA ASP A 24 9.69 -20.03 -1.92
C ASP A 24 8.19 -20.31 -1.86
N HIS A 25 7.79 -21.54 -1.51
CA HIS A 25 6.40 -21.89 -1.27
C HIS A 25 5.75 -21.01 -0.19
N TRP A 26 6.46 -20.79 0.93
CA TRP A 26 5.99 -19.88 1.98
C TRP A 26 5.80 -18.45 1.46
N CYS A 27 6.73 -17.94 0.64
CA CYS A 27 6.63 -16.63 0.01
C CYS A 27 5.43 -16.54 -0.94
N HIS A 28 5.16 -17.58 -1.71
CA HIS A 28 3.98 -17.66 -2.58
C HIS A 28 2.66 -17.55 -1.81
N ILE A 29 2.60 -18.09 -0.59
CA ILE A 29 1.40 -18.03 0.25
C ILE A 29 1.31 -16.69 1.01
N HIS A 30 2.43 -16.18 1.53
CA HIS A 30 2.40 -15.09 2.52
C HIS A 30 2.91 -13.75 2.02
N LEU A 31 3.70 -13.70 0.93
CA LEU A 31 4.23 -12.45 0.36
C LEU A 31 3.58 -12.10 -0.97
N ARG A 32 3.35 -13.08 -1.85
CA ARG A 32 2.73 -12.83 -3.16
C ARG A 32 1.37 -12.11 -3.06
N PRO A 33 0.48 -12.39 -2.08
CA PRO A 33 -0.76 -11.63 -1.95
C PRO A 33 -0.55 -10.14 -1.75
N TRP A 34 0.45 -9.74 -0.95
CA TRP A 34 0.80 -8.33 -0.74
C TRP A 34 1.32 -7.66 -2.00
N PHE A 35 2.17 -8.36 -2.76
CA PHE A 35 2.68 -7.86 -4.03
C PHE A 35 1.54 -7.57 -5.03
N VAL A 36 0.63 -8.53 -5.20
CA VAL A 36 -0.52 -8.39 -6.10
C VAL A 36 -1.45 -7.27 -5.63
N ASP A 37 -1.68 -7.17 -4.33
CA ASP A 37 -2.49 -6.10 -3.75
C ASP A 37 -1.89 -4.70 -3.99
N HIS A 38 -0.58 -4.54 -3.78
CA HIS A 38 0.10 -3.27 -4.01
C HIS A 38 0.14 -2.89 -5.49
N MET A 39 0.38 -3.85 -6.39
CA MET A 39 0.25 -3.60 -7.83
C MET A 39 -1.13 -3.03 -8.19
N ARG A 40 -2.19 -3.56 -7.59
CA ARG A 40 -3.55 -3.08 -7.80
C ARG A 40 -3.74 -1.68 -7.22
N CYS A 41 -3.28 -1.42 -6.00
CA CYS A 41 -3.33 -0.10 -5.39
C CYS A 41 -2.61 0.95 -6.24
N ASP A 42 -1.40 0.65 -6.71
CA ASP A 42 -0.59 1.55 -7.52
C ASP A 42 -1.23 1.83 -8.88
N GLY A 43 -1.71 0.79 -9.57
CA GLY A 43 -2.43 0.95 -10.84
C GLY A 43 -3.66 1.84 -10.68
N ASP A 44 -4.40 1.69 -9.59
CA ASP A 44 -5.56 2.52 -9.30
C ASP A 44 -5.21 3.96 -8.95
N ARG A 45 -4.13 4.14 -8.21
CA ARG A 45 -3.59 5.45 -7.85
C ARG A 45 -3.11 6.20 -9.08
N LEU A 46 -2.44 5.54 -10.02
CA LEU A 46 -2.05 6.12 -11.31
C LEU A 46 -3.27 6.55 -12.14
N ARG A 47 -4.32 5.72 -12.18
CA ARG A 47 -5.57 6.09 -12.86
C ARG A 47 -6.22 7.33 -12.24
N ARG A 48 -6.23 7.44 -10.90
CA ARG A 48 -6.73 8.63 -10.20
C ARG A 48 -5.85 9.85 -10.42
N TRP A 49 -4.53 9.65 -10.43
CA TRP A 49 -3.56 10.70 -10.75
C TRP A 49 -3.78 11.27 -12.17
N ALA A 50 -4.12 10.41 -13.13
CA ALA A 50 -4.48 10.82 -14.49
C ALA A 50 -5.87 11.48 -14.63
N GLY A 51 -6.55 11.79 -13.50
CA GLY A 51 -7.85 12.45 -13.48
C GLY A 51 -9.06 11.51 -13.43
N GLY A 52 -8.86 10.19 -13.31
CA GLY A 52 -9.97 9.25 -13.13
C GLY A 52 -10.60 9.33 -11.73
N ASP A 53 -11.93 9.24 -11.63
CA ASP A 53 -12.61 9.18 -10.32
C ASP A 53 -12.58 7.76 -9.73
N ILE A 54 -13.01 7.60 -8.47
CA ILE A 54 -13.18 6.31 -7.82
C ILE A 54 -14.33 5.54 -8.48
N ASP A 55 -14.02 4.37 -9.02
CA ASP A 55 -15.00 3.49 -9.64
C ASP A 55 -15.57 2.53 -8.59
N LEU A 56 -16.82 2.77 -8.19
CA LEU A 56 -17.52 1.99 -7.16
C LEU A 56 -18.14 0.69 -7.71
N THR A 57 -18.15 0.49 -9.03
CA THR A 57 -18.75 -0.69 -9.68
C THR A 57 -17.86 -1.92 -9.55
N ARG A 58 -16.56 -1.74 -9.30
CA ARG A 58 -15.59 -2.79 -9.03
C ARG A 58 -15.17 -2.79 -7.56
N PRO A 59 -14.50 -3.85 -7.07
CA PRO A 59 -14.00 -3.81 -5.70
C PRO A 59 -12.97 -2.67 -5.57
N LEU A 60 -12.94 -2.04 -4.40
CA LEU A 60 -11.97 -0.99 -4.11
C LEU A 60 -10.57 -1.60 -3.92
N PRO A 61 -9.51 -0.90 -4.35
CA PRO A 61 -8.16 -1.22 -3.91
C PRO A 61 -8.02 -1.03 -2.39
N SER A 62 -7.12 -1.79 -1.77
CA SER A 62 -6.97 -1.82 -0.31
C SER A 62 -6.64 -0.45 0.28
N ASP A 63 -5.89 0.41 -0.43
CA ASP A 63 -5.60 1.77 0.02
C ASP A 63 -6.86 2.64 0.20
N LEU A 64 -7.90 2.44 -0.62
CA LEU A 64 -9.17 3.12 -0.46
C LEU A 64 -10.05 2.49 0.64
N VAL A 65 -9.99 1.17 0.83
CA VAL A 65 -10.69 0.51 1.94
C VAL A 65 -10.15 0.99 3.30
N VAL A 66 -8.82 1.07 3.42
CA VAL A 66 -8.13 1.61 4.59
C VAL A 66 -8.49 3.08 4.81
N ALA A 67 -8.42 3.91 3.76
CA ALA A 67 -8.72 5.33 3.87
C ALA A 67 -10.17 5.59 4.33
N ALA A 68 -11.13 4.75 3.95
CA ALA A 68 -12.51 4.88 4.39
C ALA A 68 -12.68 4.80 5.92
N ALA A 69 -11.72 4.21 6.66
CA ALA A 69 -11.72 4.23 8.13
C ALA A 69 -11.55 5.64 8.73
N SER A 70 -11.08 6.62 7.95
CA SER A 70 -11.09 8.03 8.34
C SER A 70 -12.49 8.66 8.26
N ALA A 71 -13.38 8.13 7.42
CA ALA A 71 -14.78 8.55 7.33
C ALA A 71 -15.67 7.81 8.35
N ASP A 72 -15.45 6.50 8.48
CA ASP A 72 -16.14 5.63 9.43
C ASP A 72 -15.13 5.00 10.39
N HIS A 73 -14.95 5.64 11.55
CA HIS A 73 -14.00 5.21 12.58
C HIS A 73 -14.28 3.80 13.13
N THR A 74 -15.50 3.27 12.95
CA THR A 74 -15.85 1.92 13.40
C THR A 74 -15.20 0.83 12.51
N LEU A 75 -14.68 1.19 11.33
CA LEU A 75 -13.88 0.29 10.48
C LEU A 75 -12.46 0.08 11.02
N ARG A 76 -11.95 0.97 11.89
CA ARG A 76 -10.52 1.00 12.23
C ARG A 76 -10.00 -0.29 12.86
N ALA A 77 -10.78 -0.92 13.75
CA ALA A 77 -10.39 -2.18 14.37
C ALA A 77 -10.29 -3.33 13.35
N ALA A 78 -11.09 -3.30 12.28
CA ALA A 78 -11.05 -4.31 11.23
C ALA A 78 -9.92 -4.07 10.22
N VAL A 79 -9.50 -2.81 10.05
CA VAL A 79 -8.39 -2.43 9.17
C VAL A 79 -7.01 -2.62 9.83
N GLU A 80 -6.90 -2.44 11.15
CA GLU A 80 -5.63 -2.49 11.89
C GLU A 80 -4.78 -3.74 11.59
N PRO A 81 -5.33 -4.98 11.54
CA PRO A 81 -4.53 -6.16 11.25
C PRO A 81 -3.90 -6.13 9.85
N TYR A 82 -4.58 -5.54 8.87
CA TYR A 82 -4.01 -5.33 7.54
C TYR A 82 -2.89 -4.29 7.59
N ASP A 83 -3.12 -3.12 8.20
CA ASP A 83 -2.11 -2.04 8.27
C ASP A 83 -0.81 -2.50 8.95
N ARG A 84 -0.93 -3.39 9.93
CA ARG A 84 0.20 -3.97 10.66
C ARG A 84 0.81 -5.20 9.98
N MET A 85 0.32 -5.56 8.80
CA MET A 85 0.67 -6.77 8.05
C MET A 85 0.52 -8.06 8.87
N LEU A 86 -0.45 -8.08 9.79
CA LEU A 86 -0.81 -9.23 10.62
C LEU A 86 -1.89 -10.11 9.98
N ALA A 87 -2.66 -9.57 9.04
CA ALA A 87 -3.64 -10.28 8.23
C ALA A 87 -3.39 -10.02 6.74
N LEU A 88 -3.63 -11.02 5.89
CA LEU A 88 -3.45 -10.91 4.44
C LEU A 88 -4.46 -9.93 3.82
N PRO A 89 -4.20 -9.35 2.63
CA PRO A 89 -5.09 -8.39 1.98
C PRO A 89 -6.57 -8.82 1.87
N ALA A 90 -6.83 -10.11 1.67
CA ALA A 90 -8.19 -10.66 1.63
C ALA A 90 -9.01 -10.41 2.91
N SER A 91 -8.37 -10.09 4.05
CA SER A 91 -9.10 -9.71 5.27
C SER A 91 -9.93 -8.44 5.11
N LEU A 92 -9.64 -7.61 4.11
CA LEU A 92 -10.37 -6.38 3.82
C LEU A 92 -11.64 -6.60 2.99
N ASP A 93 -11.84 -7.79 2.40
CA ASP A 93 -12.96 -8.06 1.50
C ASP A 93 -14.33 -7.83 2.16
N VAL A 94 -14.43 -8.15 3.46
CA VAL A 94 -15.65 -7.94 4.25
C VAL A 94 -16.01 -6.46 4.48
N LEU A 95 -15.07 -5.55 4.21
CA LEU A 95 -15.25 -4.10 4.41
C LEU A 95 -15.64 -3.37 3.13
N GLN A 96 -15.65 -4.06 1.97
CA GLN A 96 -15.82 -3.45 0.66
C GLN A 96 -17.08 -2.59 0.56
N ASP A 97 -18.24 -3.11 0.97
CA ASP A 97 -19.50 -2.37 0.83
C ASP A 97 -19.55 -1.13 1.73
N ARG A 98 -19.04 -1.25 2.96
CA ARG A 98 -18.97 -0.13 3.91
C ARG A 98 -18.00 0.95 3.44
N ALA A 99 -16.85 0.55 2.91
CA ALA A 99 -15.89 1.47 2.32
C ALA A 99 -16.49 2.19 1.10
N LYS A 100 -17.18 1.46 0.21
CA LYS A 100 -17.87 2.06 -0.94
C LYS A 100 -18.95 3.06 -0.52
N ALA A 101 -19.69 2.77 0.56
CA ALA A 101 -20.70 3.69 1.09
C ALA A 101 -20.10 5.04 1.53
N ALA A 102 -18.89 5.03 2.12
CA ALA A 102 -18.18 6.27 2.45
C ALA A 102 -17.94 7.13 1.20
N TYR A 103 -17.39 6.55 0.12
CA TYR A 103 -17.16 7.29 -1.13
C TYR A 103 -18.45 7.70 -1.84
N ALA A 104 -19.50 6.88 -1.77
CA ALA A 104 -20.81 7.19 -2.34
C ALA A 104 -21.49 8.39 -1.66
N SER A 105 -21.21 8.62 -0.37
CA SER A 105 -21.68 9.80 0.36
C SER A 105 -21.06 11.13 -0.09
N GLY A 106 -20.09 11.09 -1.01
CA GLY A 106 -19.31 12.25 -1.45
C GLY A 106 -18.06 12.50 -0.62
N TRP A 107 -17.82 11.74 0.46
CA TRP A 107 -16.57 11.83 1.20
C TRP A 107 -15.36 11.51 0.31
N ARG A 108 -14.26 12.23 0.54
CA ARG A 108 -12.96 11.99 -0.09
C ARG A 108 -11.86 12.13 0.97
N PRO A 109 -10.78 11.33 0.91
CA PRO A 109 -9.64 11.47 1.81
C PRO A 109 -9.07 12.89 1.73
N PRO A 110 -8.70 13.52 2.86
CA PRO A 110 -8.07 14.82 2.85
C PRO A 110 -6.74 14.73 2.09
N VAL A 111 -6.53 15.65 1.14
CA VAL A 111 -5.23 15.83 0.50
C VAL A 111 -4.33 16.55 1.51
N ALA A 112 -3.19 15.96 1.83
CA ALA A 112 -2.19 16.63 2.66
C ALA A 112 -1.84 17.97 2.02
N ALA A 113 -1.70 19.03 2.82
CA ALA A 113 -1.28 20.32 2.32
C ALA A 113 0.08 20.16 1.63
N GLY A 114 0.10 20.41 0.31
CA GLY A 114 1.35 20.52 -0.44
C GLY A 114 2.01 21.88 -0.17
N PRO A 115 3.27 22.05 -0.61
CA PRO A 115 3.90 23.36 -0.59
C PRO A 115 3.05 24.36 -1.38
N THR A 116 2.97 25.57 -0.85
CA THR A 116 2.45 26.72 -1.57
C THR A 116 3.29 26.96 -2.83
N ARG A 117 2.75 27.77 -3.76
CA ARG A 117 3.49 28.16 -4.96
C ARG A 117 4.83 28.83 -4.63
N GLU A 118 4.88 29.62 -3.56
CA GLU A 118 6.08 30.32 -3.10
C GLU A 118 7.11 29.34 -2.56
N GLU A 119 6.69 28.41 -1.69
CA GLU A 119 7.55 27.33 -1.19
C GLU A 119 8.07 26.45 -2.33
N LEU A 120 7.22 26.15 -3.32
CA LEU A 120 7.64 25.39 -4.51
C LEU A 120 8.68 26.17 -5.34
N ALA A 121 8.50 27.48 -5.50
CA ALA A 121 9.44 28.33 -6.23
C ALA A 121 10.80 28.40 -5.50
N THR A 122 10.79 28.55 -4.18
CA THR A 122 12.00 28.50 -3.35
C THR A 122 12.73 27.17 -3.49
N LEU A 123 12.02 26.05 -3.38
CA LEU A 123 12.60 24.71 -3.56
C LEU A 123 13.25 24.54 -4.94
N CYS A 124 12.57 24.97 -6.01
CA CYS A 124 13.14 24.91 -7.37
C CYS A 124 14.41 25.77 -7.51
N GLN A 125 14.46 26.93 -6.86
CA GLN A 125 15.65 27.80 -6.87
C GLN A 125 16.79 27.20 -6.07
N GLU A 126 16.53 26.60 -4.91
CA GLU A 126 17.54 25.94 -4.06
C GLU A 126 18.17 24.75 -4.78
N VAL A 127 17.37 23.91 -5.45
CA VAL A 127 17.87 22.78 -6.24
C VAL A 127 18.70 23.26 -7.44
N GLY A 128 18.21 24.27 -8.17
CA GLY A 128 18.95 24.83 -9.32
C GLY A 128 20.27 25.50 -8.91
N ALA A 129 20.33 26.14 -7.75
CA ALA A 129 21.55 26.75 -7.21
C ALA A 129 22.56 25.70 -6.73
N ALA A 130 22.08 24.60 -6.12
CA ALA A 130 22.93 23.50 -5.69
C ALA A 130 23.57 22.76 -6.88
N GLU A 131 22.84 22.60 -7.99
CA GLU A 131 23.36 21.97 -9.22
C GLU A 131 24.48 22.81 -9.87
N LEU A 132 24.35 24.14 -9.84
CA LEU A 132 25.38 25.05 -10.37
C LEU A 132 26.64 25.11 -9.48
N ALA A 133 26.52 24.88 -8.18
CA ALA A 133 27.65 24.87 -7.24
C ALA A 133 28.49 23.57 -7.30
N VAL A 134 27.94 22.48 -7.86
CA VAL A 134 28.64 21.19 -8.01
C VAL A 134 29.42 21.10 -9.34
N VAL A 135 29.10 21.96 -10.32
CA VAL A 135 29.70 21.95 -11.66
C VAL A 135 30.78 23.04 -11.84
N GLY A 136 30.94 23.95 -10.87
CA GLY A 136 31.98 24.99 -10.86
C GLY A 136 33.15 24.66 -9.94
#